data_AF-A0A3N4K075-F1
#
_entry.id   AF-A0A3N4K075-F1
#
_cell.length_a   1.000
_cell.length_b   1.000
_cell.length_c   1.000
_cell.angle_alpha   90.00
_cell.angle_beta   90.00
_cell.angle_gamma   90.00
#
_symmetry.space_group_name_H-M   'P 1'
#
loop_
_entity.id
_entity.type
_entity.pdbx_description
1 polymer ?
#
loop_
_entity_poly.entity_id
_entity_poly.type
_entity_poly.pdbx_seq_one_letter_code
_entity_poly.pdbx_strand_id
1 'polypeptide(L)'
;MASKNVEKTRARLEKRIEEGAYYEAHQQLRVVSQRYIKAQDYEAAIDILCSGAEALLKAGQGGSGGDLCLMLVEVYKTGNVTPSATSRARLIQLISLISPEEPSRKRFINEAIAWSSKHGEYPAGDPELHHFIGKLFAQEDNTYEAEKHLVVGTKESAEVFADMLYEWYTEDEPHTAPIYAARAVFPYMLIGNLRDATRSLTIFTRKLIENNPSLAVQEVQTASVDVKVIPSLPLLNFLNLLLLACQTGEQDMFRTLKSHYSNSLKEVPHCGEALAQIGEIYFGIQVPRTASLFDMMGSMFGGAPNAAPQSRQIAPEQQPFVDLD
;
A
#
# COMPACT_ATOMS: atom_id res chain seq x y z
N MET A 1 26.72 31.41 -6.34
CA MET A 1 27.98 30.82 -6.85
C MET A 1 27.98 29.29 -6.76
N ALA A 2 27.44 28.67 -5.70
CA ALA A 2 27.32 27.22 -5.57
C ALA A 2 26.54 26.56 -6.74
N SER A 3 25.36 27.09 -7.10
CA SER A 3 24.52 26.53 -8.19
C SER A 3 25.23 26.46 -9.57
N LYS A 4 26.00 27.48 -9.98
CA LYS A 4 26.79 27.44 -11.24
C LYS A 4 27.86 26.33 -11.24
N ASN A 5 28.40 25.99 -10.08
CA ASN A 5 29.39 24.91 -9.96
C ASN A 5 28.73 23.53 -10.02
N VAL A 6 27.50 23.39 -9.48
CA VAL A 6 26.70 22.17 -9.56
C VAL A 6 26.35 21.86 -11.02
N GLU A 7 25.79 22.84 -11.76
CA GLU A 7 25.42 22.67 -13.17
C GLU A 7 26.61 22.27 -14.05
N LYS A 8 27.76 22.95 -13.89
CA LYS A 8 28.98 22.61 -14.63
C LYS A 8 29.47 21.20 -14.30
N THR A 9 29.34 20.78 -13.04
CA THR A 9 29.73 19.44 -12.61
C THR A 9 28.80 18.39 -13.18
N ARG A 10 27.48 18.64 -13.16
CA ARG A 10 26.45 17.79 -13.76
C ARG A 10 26.71 17.58 -15.25
N ALA A 11 26.81 18.66 -16.02
CA ALA A 11 27.04 18.60 -17.47
C ALA A 11 28.33 17.83 -17.83
N ARG A 12 29.41 17.98 -17.04
CA ARG A 12 30.65 17.24 -17.25
C ARG A 12 30.49 15.74 -17.01
N LEU A 13 29.70 15.35 -16.00
CA LEU A 13 29.49 13.95 -15.64
C LEU A 13 28.52 13.26 -16.61
N GLU A 14 27.48 13.96 -17.05
CA GLU A 14 26.57 13.51 -18.11
C GLU A 14 27.35 13.22 -19.40
N LYS A 15 28.22 14.14 -19.83
CA LYS A 15 29.07 13.92 -21.01
C LYS A 15 29.95 12.67 -20.91
N ARG A 16 30.47 12.35 -19.72
CA ARG A 16 31.27 11.13 -19.52
C ARG A 16 30.45 9.86 -19.66
N ILE A 17 29.17 9.89 -19.26
CA ILE A 17 28.23 8.79 -19.44
C ILE A 17 27.92 8.63 -20.93
N GLU A 18 27.70 9.74 -21.66
CA GLU A 18 27.52 9.73 -23.12
C GLU A 18 28.73 9.15 -23.86
N GLU A 19 29.95 9.44 -23.37
CA GLU A 19 31.22 8.89 -23.89
C GLU A 19 31.46 7.41 -23.50
N GLY A 20 30.56 6.78 -22.74
CA GLY A 20 30.67 5.38 -22.34
C GLY A 20 31.58 5.11 -21.13
N ALA A 21 32.11 6.15 -20.48
CA ALA A 21 32.98 6.04 -19.30
C ALA A 21 32.16 5.86 -18.01
N TYR A 22 31.31 4.82 -17.97
CA TYR A 22 30.28 4.63 -16.94
C TYR A 22 30.86 4.43 -15.54
N TYR A 23 31.88 3.58 -15.40
CA TYR A 23 32.51 3.28 -14.11
C TYR A 23 33.18 4.53 -13.53
N GLU A 24 33.94 5.26 -14.34
CA GLU A 24 34.60 6.49 -13.94
C GLU A 24 33.58 7.57 -13.58
N ALA A 25 32.49 7.70 -14.36
CA ALA A 25 31.41 8.63 -14.07
C ALA A 25 30.75 8.29 -12.73
N HIS A 26 30.43 7.03 -12.48
CA HIS A 26 29.86 6.55 -11.21
C HIS A 26 30.76 6.88 -10.02
N GLN A 27 32.06 6.55 -10.07
CA GLN A 27 32.97 6.86 -8.97
C GLN A 27 33.11 8.37 -8.74
N GLN A 28 33.13 9.18 -9.81
CA GLN A 28 33.17 10.64 -9.67
C GLN A 28 31.88 11.19 -9.06
N LEU A 29 30.72 10.68 -9.43
CA LEU A 29 29.42 11.05 -8.84
C LEU A 29 29.41 10.78 -7.33
N ARG A 30 29.91 9.61 -6.89
CA ARG A 30 30.02 9.26 -5.46
C ARG A 30 30.97 10.20 -4.71
N VAL A 31 32.12 10.52 -5.30
CA VAL A 31 33.10 11.43 -4.66
C VAL A 31 32.55 12.85 -4.55
N VAL A 32 31.93 13.36 -5.61
CA VAL A 32 31.37 14.72 -5.65
C VAL A 32 30.21 14.85 -4.68
N SER A 33 29.26 13.91 -4.68
CA SER A 33 28.14 13.92 -3.75
C SER A 33 28.61 13.89 -2.29
N GLN A 34 29.59 13.06 -1.95
CA GLN A 34 30.18 13.06 -0.59
C GLN A 34 30.82 14.40 -0.19
N ARG A 35 31.41 15.15 -1.13
CA ARG A 35 31.93 16.49 -0.81
C ARG A 35 30.79 17.45 -0.44
N TYR A 36 29.68 17.42 -1.17
CA TYR A 36 28.51 18.24 -0.86
C TYR A 36 27.85 17.82 0.46
N ILE A 37 27.72 16.51 0.73
CA ILE A 37 27.22 15.99 2.01
C ILE A 37 28.08 16.48 3.19
N LYS A 38 29.41 16.40 3.08
CA LYS A 38 30.33 16.91 4.12
C LYS A 38 30.24 18.42 4.31
N ALA A 39 29.91 19.16 3.26
CA ALA A 39 29.66 20.59 3.32
C ALA A 39 28.24 20.94 3.79
N GLN A 40 27.41 19.92 4.12
CA GLN A 40 25.99 20.04 4.46
C GLN A 40 25.14 20.72 3.35
N ASP A 41 25.63 20.72 2.12
CA ASP A 41 24.89 21.16 0.94
C ASP A 41 24.09 19.97 0.37
N TYR A 42 23.04 19.60 1.09
CA TYR A 42 22.23 18.43 0.73
C TYR A 42 21.47 18.63 -0.58
N GLU A 43 21.05 19.85 -0.92
CA GLU A 43 20.39 20.15 -2.18
C GLU A 43 21.30 19.86 -3.38
N ALA A 44 22.56 20.30 -3.33
CA ALA A 44 23.54 20.00 -4.39
C ALA A 44 23.84 18.50 -4.47
N ALA A 45 23.95 17.80 -3.33
CA ALA A 45 24.14 16.35 -3.31
C ALA A 45 22.96 15.61 -3.96
N ILE A 46 21.73 16.04 -3.66
CA ILE A 46 20.49 15.49 -4.23
C ILE A 46 20.44 15.71 -5.75
N ASP A 47 20.74 16.92 -6.23
CA ASP A 47 20.74 17.21 -7.67
C ASP A 47 21.73 16.30 -8.42
N ILE A 48 22.97 16.24 -7.93
CA ILE A 48 24.03 15.41 -8.54
C ILE A 48 23.69 13.92 -8.53
N LEU A 49 23.17 13.40 -7.40
CA LEU A 49 22.83 11.98 -7.28
C LEU A 49 21.62 11.63 -8.16
N CYS A 50 20.59 12.48 -8.18
CA CYS A 50 19.39 12.25 -8.98
C CYS A 50 19.71 12.25 -10.48
N SER A 51 20.40 13.30 -10.97
CA SER A 51 20.74 13.40 -12.40
C SER A 51 21.70 12.29 -12.83
N GLY A 52 22.69 11.97 -11.98
CA GLY A 52 23.66 10.92 -12.25
C GLY A 52 23.05 9.53 -12.27
N ALA A 53 22.15 9.22 -11.32
CA ALA A 53 21.41 7.97 -11.29
C ALA A 53 20.53 7.83 -12.53
N GLU A 54 19.75 8.86 -12.87
CA GLU A 54 18.91 8.87 -14.06
C GLU A 54 19.72 8.60 -15.34
N ALA A 55 20.84 9.29 -15.54
CA ALA A 55 21.67 9.13 -16.72
C ALA A 55 22.27 7.72 -16.82
N LEU A 56 22.73 7.14 -15.70
CA LEU A 56 23.27 5.77 -15.68
C LEU A 56 22.17 4.73 -15.94
N LEU A 57 20.99 4.89 -15.35
CA LEU A 57 19.86 3.99 -15.58
C LEU A 57 19.43 4.01 -17.05
N LYS A 58 19.30 5.20 -17.66
CA LYS A 58 19.02 5.36 -19.09
C LYS A 58 20.09 4.75 -20.00
N ALA A 59 21.33 4.69 -19.55
CA ALA A 59 22.44 4.04 -20.25
C ALA A 59 22.52 2.52 -19.99
N GLY A 60 21.52 1.92 -19.34
CA GLY A 60 21.48 0.48 -19.03
C GLY A 60 22.46 0.05 -17.91
N GLN A 61 23.00 1.00 -17.15
CA GLN A 61 23.92 0.73 -16.04
C GLN A 61 23.15 0.59 -14.73
N GLY A 62 22.26 -0.41 -14.66
CA GLY A 62 21.32 -0.63 -13.56
C GLY A 62 21.99 -0.73 -12.18
N GLY A 63 23.08 -1.49 -12.06
CA GLY A 63 23.84 -1.60 -10.81
C GLY A 63 24.41 -0.25 -10.31
N SER A 64 25.04 0.52 -11.19
CA SER A 64 25.62 1.83 -10.84
C SER A 64 24.55 2.87 -10.55
N GLY A 65 23.49 2.92 -11.37
CA GLY A 65 22.34 3.80 -11.15
C GLY A 65 21.61 3.49 -9.85
N GLY A 66 21.38 2.21 -9.56
CA GLY A 66 20.75 1.74 -8.32
C GLY A 66 21.55 2.07 -7.06
N ASP A 67 22.88 1.97 -7.09
CA ASP A 67 23.74 2.43 -5.99
C ASP A 67 23.56 3.93 -5.71
N LEU A 68 23.52 4.75 -6.75
CA LEU A 68 23.28 6.20 -6.59
C LEU A 68 21.86 6.50 -6.09
N CYS A 69 20.84 5.74 -6.50
CA CYS A 69 19.49 5.83 -5.96
C CYS A 69 19.45 5.56 -4.45
N LEU A 70 20.19 4.55 -3.98
CA LEU A 70 20.30 4.25 -2.55
C LEU A 70 21.03 5.36 -1.80
N MET A 71 22.12 5.90 -2.38
CA MET A 71 22.80 7.06 -1.81
C MET A 71 21.88 8.29 -1.74
N LEU A 72 21.02 8.52 -2.74
CA LEU A 72 20.06 9.62 -2.74
C LEU A 72 19.11 9.54 -1.54
N VAL A 73 18.56 8.36 -1.25
CA VAL A 73 17.68 8.17 -0.09
C VAL A 73 18.44 8.38 1.22
N GLU A 74 19.71 7.98 1.29
CA GLU A 74 20.53 8.25 2.47
C GLU A 74 20.79 9.74 2.68
N VAL A 75 20.96 10.52 1.59
CA VAL A 75 21.02 11.98 1.67
C VAL A 75 19.69 12.57 2.13
N TYR A 76 18.55 12.04 1.69
CA TYR A 76 17.25 12.48 2.18
C TYR A 76 17.11 12.29 3.70
N LYS A 77 17.52 11.12 4.22
CA LYS A 77 17.52 10.85 5.66
C LYS A 77 18.49 11.78 6.41
N THR A 78 19.73 11.88 5.94
CA THR A 78 20.77 12.69 6.60
C THR A 78 20.43 14.18 6.60
N GLY A 79 19.86 14.68 5.50
CA GLY A 79 19.43 16.06 5.34
C GLY A 79 18.06 16.38 5.93
N ASN A 80 17.38 15.43 6.57
CA ASN A 80 16.01 15.56 7.07
C ASN A 80 15.02 16.06 6.01
N VAL A 81 15.16 15.61 4.77
CA VAL A 81 14.23 15.94 3.69
C VAL A 81 12.90 15.26 3.97
N THR A 82 11.81 16.03 3.99
CA THR A 82 10.46 15.53 4.16
C THR A 82 9.85 15.10 2.82
N PRO A 83 8.97 14.09 2.80
CA PRO A 83 8.15 13.80 1.62
C PRO A 83 7.39 15.03 1.15
N SER A 84 7.53 15.30 -0.15
CA SER A 84 6.91 16.41 -0.88
C SER A 84 6.68 15.97 -2.32
N ALA A 85 5.89 16.73 -3.09
CA ALA A 85 5.69 16.47 -4.51
C ALA A 85 7.03 16.36 -5.28
N THR A 86 8.01 17.23 -4.97
CA THR A 86 9.32 17.23 -5.64
C THR A 86 10.17 16.03 -5.27
N SER A 87 10.32 15.73 -3.96
CA SER A 87 11.15 14.59 -3.53
C SER A 87 10.54 13.27 -4.00
N ARG A 88 9.21 13.17 -4.01
CA ARG A 88 8.45 12.02 -4.51
C ARG A 88 8.62 11.84 -6.00
N ALA A 89 8.47 12.91 -6.80
CA ALA A 89 8.63 12.84 -8.25
C ALA A 89 10.01 12.28 -8.65
N ARG A 90 11.08 12.68 -7.96
CA ARG A 90 12.43 12.11 -8.19
C ARG A 90 12.48 10.61 -7.95
N LEU A 91 11.91 10.14 -6.84
CA LEU A 91 11.90 8.71 -6.51
C LEU A 91 11.07 7.91 -7.53
N ILE A 92 9.88 8.40 -7.88
CA ILE A 92 9.00 7.79 -8.90
C ILE A 92 9.75 7.65 -10.24
N GLN A 93 10.37 8.73 -10.69
CA GLN A 93 11.13 8.76 -11.94
C GLN A 93 12.25 7.73 -11.91
N LEU A 94 13.04 7.67 -10.84
CA LEU A 94 14.14 6.72 -10.72
C LEU A 94 13.65 5.28 -10.63
N ILE A 95 12.59 5.00 -9.87
CA ILE A 95 11.99 3.66 -9.79
C ILE A 95 11.54 3.20 -11.19
N SER A 96 10.92 4.08 -11.98
CA SER A 96 10.43 3.75 -13.33
C SER A 96 11.54 3.41 -14.34
N LEU A 97 12.78 3.80 -14.06
CA LEU A 97 13.94 3.57 -14.92
C LEU A 97 14.72 2.30 -14.54
N ILE A 98 14.47 1.71 -13.37
CA ILE A 98 15.16 0.50 -12.94
C ILE A 98 14.40 -0.72 -13.46
N SER A 99 15.08 -1.61 -14.18
CA SER A 99 14.43 -2.82 -14.70
C SER A 99 13.93 -3.73 -13.56
N PRO A 100 12.84 -4.49 -13.76
CA PRO A 100 12.34 -5.44 -12.76
C PRO A 100 13.39 -6.47 -12.32
N GLU A 101 14.31 -6.83 -13.22
CA GLU A 101 15.36 -7.82 -13.02
C GLU A 101 16.55 -7.27 -12.20
N GLU A 102 16.66 -5.95 -12.05
CA GLU A 102 17.77 -5.33 -11.33
C GLU A 102 17.63 -5.55 -9.80
N PRO A 103 18.60 -6.24 -9.15
CA PRO A 103 18.50 -6.59 -7.73
C PRO A 103 18.36 -5.38 -6.79
N SER A 104 18.87 -4.22 -7.22
CA SER A 104 18.83 -2.98 -6.45
C SER A 104 17.42 -2.40 -6.34
N ARG A 105 16.50 -2.73 -7.27
CA ARG A 105 15.16 -2.13 -7.37
C ARG A 105 14.34 -2.34 -6.10
N LYS A 106 14.20 -3.59 -5.66
CA LYS A 106 13.45 -3.94 -4.45
C LYS A 106 14.01 -3.24 -3.21
N ARG A 107 15.34 -3.17 -3.10
CA ARG A 107 15.99 -2.46 -2.00
C ARG A 107 15.70 -0.96 -2.04
N PHE A 108 15.79 -0.34 -3.22
CA PHE A 108 15.50 1.08 -3.38
C PHE A 108 14.05 1.43 -3.03
N ILE A 109 13.08 0.63 -3.51
CA ILE A 109 11.66 0.78 -3.16
C ILE A 109 11.46 0.69 -1.64
N ASN A 110 12.03 -0.31 -0.98
CA ASN A 110 11.92 -0.49 0.47
C ASN A 110 12.52 0.70 1.24
N GLU A 111 13.70 1.18 0.82
CA GLU A 111 14.35 2.34 1.46
C GLU A 111 13.56 3.64 1.24
N ALA A 112 12.96 3.82 0.05
CA ALA A 112 12.09 4.96 -0.25
C ALA A 112 10.83 4.97 0.62
N ILE A 113 10.14 3.83 0.75
CA ILE A 113 8.98 3.69 1.64
C ILE A 113 9.39 3.92 3.10
N ALA A 114 10.46 3.29 3.56
CA ALA A 114 10.95 3.44 4.93
C ALA A 114 11.36 4.89 5.25
N TRP A 115 11.96 5.61 4.31
CA TRP A 115 12.23 7.04 4.45
C TRP A 115 10.93 7.82 4.58
N SER A 116 9.96 7.59 3.68
CA SER A 116 8.70 8.33 3.68
C SER A 116 7.85 8.09 4.93
N SER A 117 7.89 6.87 5.49
CA SER A 117 7.24 6.51 6.76
C SER A 117 7.86 7.25 7.95
N LYS A 118 9.19 7.38 7.99
CA LYS A 118 9.91 8.01 9.10
C LYS A 118 9.97 9.54 9.05
N HIS A 119 9.92 10.12 7.86
CA HIS A 119 10.10 11.58 7.65
C HIS A 119 8.83 12.27 7.14
N GLY A 120 7.74 11.51 6.94
CA GLY A 120 6.45 12.01 6.48
C GLY A 120 5.36 11.89 7.53
N GLU A 121 4.14 12.20 7.11
CA GLU A 121 2.95 12.22 7.96
C GLU A 121 2.32 10.83 8.15
N TYR A 122 2.60 9.91 7.22
CA TYR A 122 1.93 8.62 7.13
C TYR A 122 2.83 7.51 7.68
N PRO A 123 2.49 6.86 8.82
CA PRO A 123 3.34 5.84 9.44
C PRO A 123 3.59 4.62 8.54
N ALA A 124 2.67 4.31 7.63
CA ALA A 124 2.83 3.22 6.66
C ALA A 124 3.75 3.58 5.47
N GLY A 125 4.05 4.86 5.26
CA GLY A 125 4.70 5.38 4.06
C GLY A 125 3.78 6.32 3.26
N ASP A 126 4.36 7.09 2.36
CA ASP A 126 3.62 8.06 1.54
C ASP A 126 2.60 7.37 0.59
N PRO A 127 1.30 7.70 0.68
CA PRO A 127 0.26 7.02 -0.10
C PRO A 127 0.41 7.15 -1.62
N GLU A 128 0.95 8.26 -2.13
CA GLU A 128 1.18 8.44 -3.56
C GLU A 128 2.36 7.58 -4.07
N LEU A 129 3.43 7.45 -3.28
CA LEU A 129 4.49 6.47 -3.56
C LEU A 129 3.93 5.05 -3.56
N HIS A 130 3.14 4.68 -2.55
CA HIS A 130 2.48 3.37 -2.50
C HIS A 130 1.57 3.15 -3.71
N HIS A 131 0.75 4.11 -4.10
CA HIS A 131 -0.10 3.99 -5.29
C HIS A 131 0.73 3.72 -6.56
N PHE A 132 1.79 4.51 -6.78
CA PHE A 132 2.67 4.34 -7.93
C PHE A 132 3.34 2.96 -7.94
N ILE A 133 3.94 2.55 -6.82
CA ILE A 133 4.64 1.26 -6.71
C ILE A 133 3.66 0.09 -6.86
N GLY A 134 2.48 0.18 -6.26
CA GLY A 134 1.43 -0.83 -6.37
C GLY A 134 0.95 -0.99 -7.81
N LYS A 135 0.71 0.12 -8.52
CA LYS A 135 0.36 0.09 -9.94
C LYS A 135 1.47 -0.49 -10.80
N LEU A 136 2.72 -0.14 -10.52
CA LEU A 136 3.88 -0.67 -11.22
C LEU A 136 4.00 -2.18 -11.06
N PHE A 137 3.85 -2.71 -9.84
CA PHE A 137 3.85 -4.15 -9.62
C PHE A 137 2.64 -4.87 -10.22
N ALA A 138 1.47 -4.24 -10.24
CA ALA A 138 0.29 -4.79 -10.91
C ALA A 138 0.52 -4.95 -12.42
N GLN A 139 1.19 -3.98 -13.06
CA GLN A 139 1.56 -4.04 -14.48
C GLN A 139 2.64 -5.08 -14.80
N GLU A 140 3.35 -5.56 -13.79
CA GLU A 140 4.42 -6.55 -13.90
C GLU A 140 3.96 -7.95 -13.43
N ASP A 141 2.65 -8.16 -13.29
CA ASP A 141 2.02 -9.39 -12.77
C ASP A 141 2.54 -9.82 -11.38
N ASN A 142 3.12 -8.88 -10.63
CA ASN A 142 3.61 -9.10 -9.27
C ASN A 142 2.53 -8.76 -8.25
N THR A 143 1.42 -9.50 -8.34
CA THR A 143 0.16 -9.21 -7.64
C THR A 143 0.31 -9.15 -6.12
N TYR A 144 1.06 -10.08 -5.51
CA TYR A 144 1.27 -10.11 -4.06
C TYR A 144 2.05 -8.91 -3.53
N GLU A 145 3.01 -8.37 -4.29
CA GLU A 145 3.69 -7.14 -3.89
C GLU A 145 2.80 -5.92 -4.16
N ALA A 146 2.07 -5.90 -5.27
CA ALA A 146 1.10 -4.85 -5.58
C ALA A 146 0.07 -4.67 -4.47
N GLU A 147 -0.52 -5.77 -3.98
CA GLU A 147 -1.48 -5.81 -2.86
C GLU A 147 -1.02 -5.00 -1.65
N LYS A 148 0.22 -5.23 -1.19
CA LYS A 148 0.81 -4.58 -0.01
C LYS A 148 0.89 -3.07 -0.16
N HIS A 149 1.06 -2.59 -1.38
CA HIS A 149 1.17 -1.17 -1.67
C HIS A 149 -0.20 -0.54 -1.93
N LEU A 150 -1.07 -1.19 -2.70
CA LEU A 150 -2.36 -0.64 -3.07
C LEU A 150 -3.28 -0.44 -1.86
N VAL A 151 -3.25 -1.33 -0.87
CA VAL A 151 -4.06 -1.23 0.36
C VAL A 151 -3.80 0.05 1.17
N VAL A 152 -2.58 0.59 1.14
CA VAL A 152 -2.18 1.83 1.85
C VAL A 152 -1.88 2.99 0.88
N GLY A 153 -2.32 2.89 -0.37
CA GLY A 153 -2.13 3.93 -1.37
C GLY A 153 -3.21 5.03 -1.32
N THR A 154 -3.44 5.67 -2.46
CA THR A 154 -4.46 6.74 -2.58
C THR A 154 -5.86 6.17 -2.84
N LYS A 155 -6.87 7.04 -2.93
CA LYS A 155 -8.25 6.64 -3.29
C LYS A 155 -8.34 5.98 -4.68
N GLU A 156 -7.41 6.28 -5.58
CA GLU A 156 -7.30 5.67 -6.91
C GLU A 156 -6.77 4.24 -6.84
N SER A 157 -6.08 3.85 -5.76
CA SER A 157 -5.56 2.48 -5.60
C SER A 157 -6.65 1.43 -5.52
N ALA A 158 -7.85 1.77 -5.02
CA ALA A 158 -8.97 0.85 -4.93
C ALA A 158 -9.40 0.29 -6.30
N GLU A 159 -9.31 1.12 -7.34
CA GLU A 159 -9.64 0.76 -8.71
C GLU A 159 -8.56 -0.12 -9.33
N VAL A 160 -7.29 0.30 -9.24
CA VAL A 160 -6.14 -0.51 -9.68
C VAL A 160 -6.14 -1.88 -9.02
N PHE A 161 -6.44 -1.93 -7.72
CA PHE A 161 -6.46 -3.18 -6.97
C PHE A 161 -7.61 -4.11 -7.42
N ALA A 162 -8.82 -3.56 -7.58
CA ALA A 162 -9.96 -4.33 -8.06
C ALA A 162 -9.75 -4.82 -9.50
N ASP A 163 -9.15 -4.00 -10.37
CA ASP A 163 -8.86 -4.36 -11.75
C ASP A 163 -7.84 -5.50 -11.83
N MET A 164 -6.72 -5.36 -11.13
CA MET A 164 -5.68 -6.40 -11.05
C MET A 164 -6.23 -7.72 -10.51
N LEU A 165 -7.03 -7.69 -9.43
CA LEU A 165 -7.63 -8.91 -8.87
C LEU A 165 -8.67 -9.53 -9.80
N TYR A 166 -9.41 -8.72 -10.56
CA TYR A 166 -10.36 -9.23 -11.54
C TYR A 166 -9.63 -9.91 -12.69
N GLU A 167 -8.58 -9.28 -13.22
CA GLU A 167 -7.73 -9.87 -14.26
C GLU A 167 -7.12 -11.20 -13.78
N TRP A 168 -6.57 -11.22 -12.56
CA TRP A 168 -6.04 -12.45 -11.98
C TRP A 168 -7.11 -13.53 -11.79
N TYR A 169 -8.33 -13.16 -11.38
CA TYR A 169 -9.45 -14.09 -11.32
C TYR A 169 -9.78 -14.72 -12.68
N THR A 170 -9.67 -13.98 -13.79
CA THR A 170 -10.04 -14.52 -15.12
C THR A 170 -9.19 -15.68 -15.59
N GLU A 171 -8.09 -15.98 -14.90
CA GLU A 171 -7.24 -17.15 -15.12
C GLU A 171 -7.65 -18.38 -14.29
N ASP A 172 -8.68 -18.26 -13.44
CA ASP A 172 -9.14 -19.28 -12.49
C ASP A 172 -10.61 -19.68 -12.74
N GLU A 173 -11.13 -20.61 -11.93
CA GLU A 173 -12.50 -21.11 -12.08
C GLU A 173 -13.56 -20.07 -11.67
N PRO A 174 -14.72 -19.99 -12.36
CA PRO A 174 -15.74 -18.96 -12.07
C PRO A 174 -16.24 -18.90 -10.62
N HIS A 175 -16.20 -20.02 -9.89
CA HIS A 175 -16.66 -20.09 -8.52
C HIS A 175 -15.68 -19.40 -7.53
N THR A 176 -14.43 -19.16 -7.93
CA THR A 176 -13.40 -18.54 -7.07
C THR A 176 -13.45 -17.01 -7.10
N ALA A 177 -14.22 -16.39 -8.00
CA ALA A 177 -14.34 -14.93 -8.13
C ALA A 177 -14.50 -14.19 -6.78
N PRO A 178 -15.35 -14.65 -5.84
CA PRO A 178 -15.53 -13.96 -4.57
C PRO A 178 -14.30 -14.03 -3.64
N ILE A 179 -13.43 -15.03 -3.82
CA ILE A 179 -12.17 -15.15 -3.07
C ILE A 179 -11.24 -14.01 -3.48
N TYR A 180 -11.12 -13.71 -4.77
CA TYR A 180 -10.36 -12.57 -5.27
C TYR A 180 -10.95 -11.24 -4.80
N ALA A 181 -12.27 -11.07 -4.83
CA ALA A 181 -12.92 -9.89 -4.26
C ALA A 181 -12.58 -9.72 -2.76
N ALA A 182 -12.56 -10.81 -1.98
CA ALA A 182 -12.19 -10.78 -0.56
C ALA A 182 -10.74 -10.32 -0.33
N ARG A 183 -9.82 -10.59 -1.27
CA ARG A 183 -8.41 -10.13 -1.21
C ARG A 183 -8.28 -8.61 -1.24
N ALA A 184 -9.22 -7.88 -1.85
CA ALA A 184 -9.28 -6.42 -1.73
C ALA A 184 -10.05 -5.98 -0.49
N VAL A 185 -11.21 -6.58 -0.25
CA VAL A 185 -12.15 -6.11 0.78
C VAL A 185 -11.55 -6.23 2.18
N PHE A 186 -11.03 -7.40 2.56
CA PHE A 186 -10.57 -7.60 3.93
C PHE A 186 -9.38 -6.72 4.31
N PRO A 187 -8.30 -6.58 3.49
CA PRO A 187 -7.20 -5.70 3.85
C PRO A 187 -7.61 -4.24 4.04
N TYR A 188 -8.48 -3.69 3.17
CA TYR A 188 -8.99 -2.33 3.37
C TYR A 188 -9.82 -2.20 4.65
N MET A 189 -10.67 -3.19 4.97
CA MET A 189 -11.42 -3.18 6.22
C MET A 189 -10.51 -3.28 7.46
N LEU A 190 -9.45 -4.10 7.40
CA LEU A 190 -8.51 -4.28 8.52
C LEU A 190 -7.74 -3.00 8.87
N ILE A 191 -7.58 -2.08 7.91
CA ILE A 191 -6.99 -0.76 8.16
C ILE A 191 -8.05 0.34 8.40
N GLY A 192 -9.32 -0.04 8.59
CA GLY A 192 -10.42 0.89 8.85
C GLY A 192 -10.95 1.62 7.61
N ASN A 193 -10.50 1.28 6.40
CA ASN A 193 -10.85 1.97 5.16
C ASN A 193 -12.10 1.36 4.49
N LEU A 194 -13.26 1.62 5.08
CA LEU A 194 -14.54 1.09 4.57
C LEU A 194 -14.89 1.63 3.17
N ARG A 195 -14.46 2.86 2.85
CA ARG A 195 -14.67 3.50 1.54
C ARG A 195 -14.04 2.67 0.42
N ASP A 196 -12.76 2.36 0.54
CA ASP A 196 -12.03 1.66 -0.52
C ASP A 196 -12.38 0.18 -0.56
N ALA A 197 -12.68 -0.45 0.58
CA ALA A 197 -13.26 -1.79 0.60
C ALA A 197 -14.56 -1.86 -0.22
N THR A 198 -15.45 -0.89 -0.03
CA THR A 198 -16.72 -0.79 -0.78
C THR A 198 -16.49 -0.49 -2.26
N ARG A 199 -15.58 0.46 -2.57
CA ARG A 199 -15.25 0.83 -3.96
C ARG A 199 -14.67 -0.37 -4.72
N SER A 200 -13.71 -1.09 -4.14
CA SER A 200 -13.10 -2.26 -4.79
C SER A 200 -14.12 -3.37 -5.05
N LEU A 201 -15.00 -3.68 -4.07
CA LEU A 201 -16.04 -4.68 -4.26
C LEU A 201 -17.04 -4.27 -5.35
N THR A 202 -17.42 -2.98 -5.38
CA THR A 202 -18.33 -2.44 -6.40
C THR A 202 -17.75 -2.58 -7.80
N ILE A 203 -16.49 -2.19 -7.99
CA ILE A 203 -15.80 -2.29 -9.29
C ILE A 203 -15.68 -3.76 -9.72
N PHE A 204 -15.22 -4.63 -8.82
CA PHE A 204 -15.06 -6.05 -9.10
C PHE A 204 -16.41 -6.69 -9.49
N THR A 205 -17.46 -6.45 -8.71
CA THR A 205 -18.81 -6.98 -8.96
C THR A 205 -19.39 -6.46 -10.26
N ARG A 206 -19.18 -5.18 -10.59
CA ARG A 206 -19.60 -4.60 -11.88
C ARG A 206 -18.95 -5.34 -13.05
N LYS A 207 -17.62 -5.51 -13.03
CA LYS A 207 -16.89 -6.23 -14.09
C LYS A 207 -17.36 -7.67 -14.20
N LEU A 208 -17.61 -8.33 -13.07
CA LEU A 208 -18.11 -9.71 -13.05
C LEU A 208 -19.46 -9.83 -13.75
N ILE A 209 -20.41 -8.95 -13.45
CA ILE A 209 -21.75 -8.96 -14.07
C ILE A 209 -21.66 -8.63 -15.57
N GLU A 210 -20.91 -7.58 -15.94
CA GLU A 210 -20.78 -7.13 -17.33
C GLU A 210 -20.17 -8.20 -18.25
N ASN A 211 -19.22 -8.98 -17.74
CA ASN A 211 -18.53 -10.02 -18.51
C ASN A 211 -19.21 -11.40 -18.44
N ASN A 212 -20.25 -11.56 -17.61
CA ASN A 212 -20.95 -12.84 -17.45
C ASN A 212 -22.47 -12.62 -17.50
N PRO A 213 -23.03 -12.34 -18.69
CA PRO A 213 -24.45 -11.99 -18.85
C PRO A 213 -25.43 -13.11 -18.47
N SER A 214 -24.94 -14.35 -18.34
CA SER A 214 -25.71 -15.51 -17.87
C SER A 214 -25.82 -15.61 -16.35
N LEU A 215 -25.08 -14.80 -15.58
CA LEU A 215 -25.20 -14.78 -14.12
C LEU A 215 -26.59 -14.28 -13.72
N ALA A 216 -27.28 -15.07 -12.90
CA ALA A 216 -28.52 -14.64 -12.28
C ALA A 216 -28.21 -13.55 -11.24
N VAL A 217 -28.62 -12.32 -11.53
CA VAL A 217 -28.50 -11.17 -10.62
C VAL A 217 -29.89 -10.77 -10.15
N GLN A 218 -30.03 -10.62 -8.83
CA GLN A 218 -31.24 -10.10 -8.19
C GLN A 218 -30.92 -8.72 -7.60
N GLU A 219 -31.70 -7.72 -7.97
CA GLU A 219 -31.57 -6.38 -7.40
C GLU A 219 -32.45 -6.27 -6.17
N VAL A 220 -31.82 -5.92 -5.04
CA VAL A 220 -32.49 -5.63 -3.78
C VAL A 220 -32.34 -4.14 -3.53
N GLN A 221 -33.39 -3.40 -3.88
CA GLN A 221 -33.47 -1.96 -3.67
C GLN A 221 -34.33 -1.66 -2.45
N THR A 222 -33.78 -0.86 -1.54
CA THR A 222 -34.50 -0.23 -0.44
C THR A 222 -34.34 1.29 -0.54
N ALA A 223 -35.01 2.05 0.33
CA ALA A 223 -34.90 3.50 0.33
C ALA A 223 -33.47 4.04 0.57
N SER A 224 -32.56 3.23 1.12
CA SER A 224 -31.20 3.64 1.50
C SER A 224 -30.09 2.73 0.96
N VAL A 225 -30.43 1.58 0.37
CA VAL A 225 -29.46 0.56 -0.04
C VAL A 225 -29.87 -0.03 -1.38
N ASP A 226 -28.93 -0.04 -2.34
CA ASP A 226 -29.03 -0.76 -3.61
C ASP A 226 -27.96 -1.86 -3.62
N VAL A 227 -28.39 -3.12 -3.57
CA VAL A 227 -27.50 -4.29 -3.52
C VAL A 227 -27.85 -5.26 -4.61
N LYS A 228 -26.81 -5.72 -5.31
CA LYS A 228 -26.90 -6.83 -6.25
C LYS A 228 -26.56 -8.13 -5.54
N VAL A 229 -27.52 -9.04 -5.51
CA VAL A 229 -27.37 -10.41 -4.98
C VAL A 229 -27.14 -11.35 -6.15
N ILE A 230 -26.07 -12.15 -6.06
CA ILE A 230 -25.75 -13.19 -7.04
C ILE A 230 -25.88 -14.53 -6.33
N PRO A 231 -27.02 -15.24 -6.42
CA PRO A 231 -27.30 -16.42 -5.60
C PRO A 231 -26.26 -17.55 -5.76
N SER A 232 -25.65 -17.67 -6.93
CA SER A 232 -24.59 -18.65 -7.21
C SER A 232 -23.25 -18.32 -6.53
N LEU A 233 -23.07 -17.11 -5.99
CA LEU A 233 -21.82 -16.63 -5.39
C LEU A 233 -22.08 -16.13 -3.94
N PRO A 234 -22.34 -17.05 -2.99
CA PRO A 234 -22.72 -16.68 -1.62
C PRO A 234 -21.67 -15.84 -0.88
N LEU A 235 -20.38 -16.10 -1.10
CA LEU A 235 -19.32 -15.30 -0.48
C LEU A 235 -19.35 -13.84 -0.95
N LEU A 236 -19.69 -13.57 -2.21
CA LEU A 236 -19.79 -12.19 -2.72
C LEU A 236 -20.95 -11.44 -2.05
N ASN A 237 -22.08 -12.14 -1.86
CA ASN A 237 -23.22 -11.61 -1.11
C ASN A 237 -22.86 -11.33 0.35
N PHE A 238 -22.08 -12.23 0.98
CA PHE A 238 -21.55 -12.00 2.32
C PHE A 238 -20.69 -10.73 2.39
N LEU A 239 -19.78 -10.51 1.44
CA LEU A 239 -18.93 -9.30 1.43
C LEU A 239 -19.77 -8.03 1.32
N ASN A 240 -20.76 -8.00 0.43
CA ASN A 240 -21.69 -6.86 0.30
C ASN A 240 -22.44 -6.59 1.61
N LEU A 241 -23.03 -7.63 2.21
CA LEU A 241 -23.79 -7.52 3.45
C LEU A 241 -22.89 -7.16 4.65
N LEU A 242 -21.66 -7.65 4.68
CA LEU A 242 -20.69 -7.30 5.71
C LEU A 242 -20.36 -5.81 5.71
N LEU A 243 -20.12 -5.23 4.51
CA LEU A 243 -19.83 -3.80 4.38
C LEU A 243 -21.02 -2.94 4.83
N LEU A 244 -22.24 -3.35 4.49
CA LEU A 244 -23.46 -2.69 4.99
C LEU A 244 -23.61 -2.84 6.50
N ALA A 245 -23.32 -4.02 7.05
CA ALA A 245 -23.39 -4.26 8.48
C ALA A 245 -22.41 -3.37 9.26
N CYS A 246 -21.24 -3.06 8.69
CA CYS A 246 -20.28 -2.15 9.28
C CYS A 246 -20.80 -0.70 9.39
N GLN A 247 -21.79 -0.31 8.58
CA GLN A 247 -22.38 1.03 8.65
C GLN A 247 -23.34 1.18 9.84
N THR A 248 -23.98 0.10 10.29
CA THR A 248 -24.89 0.12 11.46
C THR A 248 -24.19 -0.23 12.77
N GLY A 249 -23.10 -1.01 12.71
CA GLY A 249 -22.34 -1.44 13.89
C GLY A 249 -23.07 -2.49 14.76
N GLU A 250 -24.17 -3.07 14.29
CA GLU A 250 -24.95 -4.03 15.06
C GLU A 250 -24.26 -5.40 15.17
N GLN A 251 -23.84 -5.78 16.39
CA GLN A 251 -23.12 -7.03 16.65
C GLN A 251 -23.89 -8.29 16.23
N ASP A 252 -25.21 -8.30 16.44
CA ASP A 252 -26.04 -9.48 16.17
C ASP A 252 -26.19 -9.73 14.66
N MET A 253 -26.22 -8.66 13.85
CA MET A 253 -26.18 -8.79 12.39
C MET A 253 -24.85 -9.41 11.94
N PHE A 254 -23.72 -8.93 12.47
CA PHE A 254 -22.40 -9.50 12.16
C PHE A 254 -22.29 -10.99 12.53
N ARG A 255 -22.75 -11.36 13.73
CA ARG A 255 -22.78 -12.77 14.18
C ARG A 255 -23.66 -13.63 13.28
N THR A 256 -24.84 -13.12 12.92
CA THR A 256 -25.79 -13.80 12.03
C THR A 256 -25.20 -14.03 10.65
N LEU A 257 -24.59 -13.00 10.04
CA LEU A 257 -23.91 -13.11 8.75
C LEU A 257 -22.80 -14.16 8.79
N LYS A 258 -21.93 -14.12 9.80
CA LYS A 258 -20.86 -15.12 9.96
C LYS A 258 -21.39 -16.55 10.07
N SER A 259 -22.46 -16.73 10.85
CA SER A 259 -23.08 -18.05 11.03
C SER A 259 -23.69 -18.56 9.72
N HIS A 260 -24.47 -17.71 9.04
CA HIS A 260 -25.18 -18.04 7.80
C HIS A 260 -24.23 -18.40 6.66
N TYR A 261 -23.13 -17.66 6.50
CA TYR A 261 -22.16 -17.86 5.41
C TYR A 261 -20.95 -18.71 5.82
N SER A 262 -21.02 -19.41 6.96
CA SER A 262 -19.89 -20.14 7.54
C SER A 262 -19.22 -21.16 6.62
N ASN A 263 -19.95 -21.76 5.67
CA ASN A 263 -19.36 -22.68 4.68
C ASN A 263 -18.52 -21.94 3.64
N SER A 264 -19.05 -20.88 3.04
CA SER A 264 -18.33 -20.05 2.06
C SER A 264 -17.12 -19.36 2.68
N LEU A 265 -17.17 -19.00 3.97
CA LEU A 265 -16.05 -18.41 4.69
C LEU A 265 -14.86 -19.36 4.87
N LYS A 266 -15.06 -20.68 4.83
CA LYS A 266 -13.98 -21.67 4.95
C LYS A 266 -13.10 -21.73 3.71
N GLU A 267 -13.60 -21.25 2.57
CA GLU A 267 -12.88 -21.22 1.30
C GLU A 267 -11.82 -20.11 1.27
N VAL A 268 -11.96 -19.10 2.13
CA VAL A 268 -11.02 -17.96 2.20
C VAL A 268 -9.92 -18.24 3.25
N PRO A 269 -8.64 -18.32 2.84
CA PRO A 269 -7.53 -18.50 3.77
C PRO A 269 -7.51 -17.42 4.85
N HIS A 270 -7.23 -17.81 6.09
CA HIS A 270 -7.09 -16.91 7.25
C HIS A 270 -8.32 -16.00 7.54
N CYS A 271 -9.48 -16.29 6.95
CA CYS A 271 -10.67 -15.44 7.09
C CYS A 271 -11.18 -15.31 8.53
N GLY A 272 -11.00 -16.35 9.35
CA GLY A 272 -11.40 -16.32 10.76
C GLY A 272 -10.71 -15.22 11.57
N GLU A 273 -9.39 -15.03 11.36
CA GLU A 273 -8.61 -13.99 12.03
C GLU A 273 -8.98 -12.60 11.52
N ALA A 274 -9.09 -12.44 10.19
CA ALA A 274 -9.52 -11.19 9.59
C ALA A 274 -10.90 -10.76 10.10
N LEU A 275 -11.86 -11.68 10.15
CA LEU A 275 -13.20 -11.40 10.69
C LEU A 275 -13.20 -11.15 12.19
N ALA A 276 -12.29 -11.73 12.97
CA ALA A 276 -12.17 -11.40 14.39
C ALA A 276 -11.76 -9.93 14.57
N GLN A 277 -10.72 -9.50 13.85
CA GLN A 277 -10.23 -8.12 13.87
C GLN A 277 -11.26 -7.13 13.32
N ILE A 278 -11.95 -7.46 12.21
CA ILE A 278 -13.08 -6.66 11.69
C ILE A 278 -14.21 -6.55 12.74
N GLY A 279 -14.49 -7.63 13.46
CA GLY A 279 -15.43 -7.65 14.59
C GLY A 279 -15.06 -6.65 15.69
N GLU A 280 -13.78 -6.52 15.99
CA GLU A 280 -13.27 -5.53 16.94
C GLU A 280 -13.38 -4.10 16.39
N ILE A 281 -12.89 -3.87 15.17
CA ILE A 281 -12.81 -2.54 14.53
C ILE A 281 -14.20 -1.90 14.35
N TYR A 282 -15.16 -2.65 13.80
CA TYR A 282 -16.44 -2.08 13.37
C TYR A 282 -17.62 -2.39 14.31
N PHE A 283 -17.49 -3.40 15.18
CA PHE A 283 -18.61 -3.86 16.02
C PHE A 283 -18.26 -3.87 17.53
N GLY A 284 -17.03 -3.52 17.90
CA GLY A 284 -16.57 -3.49 19.30
C GLY A 284 -16.55 -4.88 19.97
N ILE A 285 -16.55 -5.95 19.17
CA ILE A 285 -16.53 -7.32 19.68
C ILE A 285 -15.10 -7.62 20.14
N GLN A 286 -14.93 -7.81 21.44
CA GLN A 286 -13.63 -8.14 22.01
C GLN A 286 -13.15 -9.49 21.47
N VAL A 287 -12.02 -9.49 20.76
CA VAL A 287 -11.36 -10.72 20.36
C VAL A 287 -10.70 -11.32 21.60
N PRO A 288 -10.98 -12.59 21.96
CA PRO A 288 -10.24 -13.25 23.01
C PRO A 288 -8.77 -13.26 22.61
N ARG A 289 -7.92 -12.51 23.33
CA ARG A 289 -6.48 -12.54 23.07
C ARG A 289 -6.01 -13.97 23.29
N THR A 290 -5.44 -14.58 22.25
CA THR A 290 -4.66 -15.81 22.42
C THR A 290 -3.52 -15.48 23.37
N ALA A 291 -3.54 -16.09 24.56
CA ALA A 291 -2.53 -15.86 25.58
C ALA A 291 -1.15 -16.10 24.96
N SER A 292 -0.29 -15.09 25.01
CA SER A 292 1.07 -15.21 24.49
C SER A 292 1.83 -16.23 25.34
N LEU A 293 2.82 -16.91 24.75
CA LEU A 293 3.80 -17.72 25.50
C LEU A 293 4.43 -16.93 26.67
N PHE A 294 4.53 -15.61 26.52
CA PHE A 294 4.93 -14.68 27.59
C PHE A 294 3.92 -14.60 28.74
N ASP A 295 2.61 -14.55 28.45
CA ASP A 295 1.55 -14.53 29.47
C ASP A 295 1.46 -15.87 30.21
N MET A 296 1.68 -16.97 29.48
CA MET A 296 1.73 -18.32 30.05
C MET A 296 2.94 -18.49 30.98
N MET A 297 4.15 -18.07 30.56
CA MET A 297 5.34 -18.11 31.41
C MET A 297 5.23 -17.19 32.63
N GLY A 298 4.59 -16.02 32.49
CA GLY A 298 4.31 -15.13 33.61
C GLY A 298 3.35 -15.73 34.64
N SER A 299 2.32 -16.46 34.18
CA SER A 299 1.38 -17.18 35.06
C SER A 299 2.02 -18.40 35.75
N MET A 300 2.96 -19.07 35.08
CA MET A 300 3.63 -20.27 35.62
C MET A 300 4.74 -19.93 36.63
N PHE A 301 5.35 -18.74 36.53
CA PHE A 301 6.37 -18.25 37.46
C PHE A 301 5.82 -17.36 38.60
N GLY A 302 4.50 -17.34 38.80
CA GLY A 302 3.88 -16.74 39.99
C GLY A 302 3.69 -15.22 39.95
N GLY A 303 3.58 -14.61 38.77
CA GLY A 303 3.22 -13.21 38.64
C GLY A 303 1.72 -12.98 38.86
N ALA A 304 1.36 -12.13 39.83
CA ALA A 304 -0.01 -11.64 39.98
C ALA A 304 -0.49 -10.94 38.69
N PRO A 305 -1.80 -10.97 38.35
CA PRO A 305 -2.30 -10.36 37.14
C PRO A 305 -2.03 -8.85 37.17
N ASN A 306 -1.17 -8.38 36.26
CA ASN A 306 -0.98 -6.96 36.03
C ASN A 306 -2.32 -6.37 35.59
N ALA A 307 -2.79 -5.38 36.35
CA ALA A 307 -3.94 -4.56 35.99
C ALA A 307 -3.74 -4.04 34.55
N ALA A 308 -4.76 -4.24 33.72
CA ALA A 308 -4.75 -3.80 32.33
C ALA A 308 -4.42 -2.30 32.24
N PRO A 309 -3.57 -1.86 31.29
CA PRO A 309 -3.39 -0.45 31.03
C PRO A 309 -4.73 0.14 30.56
N GLN A 310 -5.19 1.19 31.27
CA GLN A 310 -6.37 1.96 30.88
C GLN A 310 -6.25 2.39 29.43
N SER A 311 -7.21 1.97 28.60
CA SER A 311 -7.41 2.50 27.27
C SER A 311 -7.63 4.00 27.38
N ARG A 312 -6.72 4.79 26.78
CA ARG A 312 -7.00 6.20 26.49
C ARG A 312 -8.21 6.23 25.55
N GLN A 313 -9.37 6.57 26.10
CA GLN A 313 -10.52 6.96 25.31
C GLN A 313 -10.11 8.17 24.47
N ILE A 314 -10.01 7.99 23.17
CA ILE A 314 -10.02 9.09 22.22
C ILE A 314 -11.47 9.56 22.18
N ALA A 315 -11.73 10.77 22.65
CA ALA A 315 -13.05 11.38 22.56
C ALA A 315 -13.41 11.56 21.07
N PRO A 316 -14.66 11.32 20.67
CA PRO A 316 -15.09 11.60 19.30
C PRO A 316 -14.99 13.10 19.05
N GLU A 317 -14.19 13.49 18.04
CA GLU A 317 -14.20 14.83 17.47
C GLU A 317 -15.61 15.11 16.93
N GLN A 318 -16.28 16.09 17.52
CA GLN A 318 -17.52 16.65 16.98
C GLN A 318 -17.18 17.41 15.69
N GLN A 319 -17.50 16.83 14.53
CA GLN A 319 -17.50 17.59 13.29
C GLN A 319 -18.66 18.59 13.30
N PRO A 320 -18.43 19.88 12.97
CA PRO A 320 -19.50 20.85 12.88
C PRO A 320 -20.36 20.56 11.65
N PHE A 321 -21.67 20.42 11.88
CA PHE A 321 -22.69 20.56 10.85
C PHE A 321 -22.50 21.89 10.13
N VAL A 322 -22.31 21.83 8.81
CA VAL A 322 -22.51 22.99 7.93
C VAL A 322 -23.84 22.76 7.24
N ASP A 323 -24.85 23.51 7.65
CA ASP A 323 -26.09 23.69 6.92
C ASP A 323 -25.75 24.25 5.52
N LEU A 324 -26.27 23.60 4.48
CA LEU A 324 -26.34 24.15 3.14
C LEU A 324 -27.79 24.04 2.68
N ASP A 325 -28.46 25.19 2.71
CA ASP A 325 -29.41 25.56 1.66
C ASP A 325 -28.68 25.70 0.31
#